data_AF-A0A6L6QIK4-F1
#
_entry.id   AF-A0A6L6QIK4-F1
#
_cell.length_a   1.000
_cell.length_b   1.000
_cell.length_c   1.000
_cell.angle_alpha   90.00
_cell.angle_beta   90.00
_cell.angle_gamma   90.00
#
_symmetry.space_group_name_H-M   'P 1'
#
loop_
_entity.id
_entity.type
_entity.pdbx_description
1 polymer ?
#
loop_
_entity_poly.entity_id
_entity_poly.type
_entity_poly.pdbx_seq_one_letter_code
_entity_poly.pdbx_strand_id
1 'polypeptide(L)'
;MSTILKIIFAFVGVIALVVAVGVTGLSFYLWPTSVGDGAIAVTPQTMEALTRLRGERKFVADQSNLYFGAPNETVRLSAQRSVDVLLDSLVSELPKNPKRSMVLAKFKAAMESFSVSESEERDQFLVYLQRIMRVLGMPSSGELMNVWRYGFPYGWFF
;
A
#
# COMPACT_ATOMS: atom_id res chain seq x y z
N MET A 1 -16.09 31.50 36.93
CA MET A 1 -14.85 31.03 36.27
C MET A 1 -14.05 32.24 35.80
N SER A 2 -12.83 32.47 36.31
CA SER A 2 -11.97 33.58 35.89
C SER A 2 -11.61 33.50 34.40
N THR A 3 -11.46 34.64 33.73
CA THR A 3 -11.04 34.73 32.31
C THR A 3 -9.72 33.99 32.07
N ILE A 4 -8.79 34.04 33.03
CA ILE A 4 -7.49 33.33 32.97
C ILE A 4 -7.71 31.81 32.93
N LEU A 5 -8.65 31.30 33.72
CA LEU A 5 -8.94 29.87 33.79
C LEU A 5 -9.56 29.36 32.47
N LYS A 6 -10.40 30.17 31.80
CA LYS A 6 -10.95 29.85 30.47
C LYS A 6 -9.85 29.76 29.40
N ILE A 7 -8.87 30.67 29.43
CA ILE A 7 -7.75 30.68 28.49
C ILE A 7 -6.87 29.44 28.67
N ILE A 8 -6.57 29.05 29.92
CA ILE A 8 -5.81 27.83 30.22
C ILE A 8 -6.54 26.59 29.69
N PHE A 9 -7.85 26.46 29.95
CA PHE A 9 -8.63 25.33 29.44
C PHE A 9 -8.66 25.29 27.91
N ALA A 10 -8.81 26.43 27.24
CA ALA A 10 -8.77 26.48 25.78
C ALA A 10 -7.40 26.02 25.23
N PHE A 11 -6.30 26.47 25.85
CA PHE A 11 -4.95 26.09 25.43
C PHE A 11 -4.67 24.61 25.63
N VAL A 12 -5.06 24.05 26.79
CA VAL A 12 -4.97 22.60 27.06
C VAL A 12 -5.82 21.82 26.06
N GLY A 13 -7.02 22.30 25.73
CA GLY A 13 -7.89 21.69 24.73
C GLY A 13 -7.25 21.63 23.33
N VAL A 14 -6.59 22.72 22.90
CA VAL A 14 -5.87 22.76 21.61
C VAL A 14 -4.68 21.79 21.62
N ILE A 15 -3.88 21.75 22.70
CA ILE A 15 -2.76 20.80 22.80
C ILE A 15 -3.27 19.36 22.74
N ALA A 16 -4.32 19.04 23.51
CA ALA A 16 -4.92 17.71 23.52
C ALA A 16 -5.41 17.32 22.12
N LEU A 17 -6.02 18.26 21.38
CA LEU A 17 -6.44 18.04 20.00
C LEU A 17 -5.26 17.77 19.06
N VAL A 18 -4.18 18.56 19.13
CA VAL A 18 -2.98 18.38 18.31
C VAL A 18 -2.31 17.04 18.60
N VAL A 19 -2.20 16.66 19.87
CA VAL A 19 -1.66 15.36 20.29
C VAL A 19 -2.56 14.24 19.77
N ALA A 20 -3.88 14.35 19.92
CA ALA A 20 -4.81 13.34 19.43
C ALA A 20 -4.72 13.16 17.90
N VAL A 21 -4.66 14.26 17.14
CA VAL A 21 -4.49 14.22 15.68
C VAL A 21 -3.13 13.60 15.31
N GLY A 22 -2.05 14.01 15.98
CA GLY A 22 -0.71 13.49 15.73
C GLY A 22 -0.56 12.00 16.03
N VAL A 23 -1.07 11.54 17.18
CA VAL A 23 -1.07 10.12 17.58
C VAL A 23 -1.91 9.29 16.62
N THR A 24 -3.05 9.81 16.17
CA THR A 24 -3.91 9.13 15.20
C THR A 24 -3.21 8.99 13.85
N GLY A 25 -2.60 10.07 13.32
CA GLY A 25 -1.83 10.03 12.09
C GLY A 25 -0.64 9.09 12.13
N LEU A 26 0.14 9.11 13.22
CA LEU A 26 1.27 8.20 13.42
C LEU A 26 0.82 6.74 13.51
N SER A 27 -0.28 6.49 14.22
CA SER A 27 -0.88 5.15 14.31
C SER A 27 -1.25 4.65 12.93
N PHE A 28 -1.88 5.46 12.08
CA PHE A 28 -2.17 5.07 10.69
C PHE A 28 -0.94 4.80 9.84
N TYR A 29 0.13 5.57 10.04
CA TYR A 29 1.36 5.37 9.28
C TYR A 29 2.01 4.01 9.60
N LEU A 30 1.91 3.56 10.86
CA LEU A 30 2.56 2.35 11.35
C LEU A 30 1.64 1.11 11.27
N TRP A 31 0.34 1.28 11.53
CA TRP A 31 -0.64 0.21 11.74
C TRP A 31 -0.70 -0.86 10.64
N PRO A 32 -0.73 -0.52 9.34
CA PRO A 32 -0.86 -1.55 8.30
C PRO A 32 0.33 -2.52 8.29
N THR A 33 1.51 -2.02 8.69
CA THR A 33 2.79 -2.72 8.66
C THR A 33 3.18 -3.37 9.99
N SER A 34 2.52 -3.04 11.10
CA SER A 34 2.92 -3.50 12.45
C SER A 34 1.91 -4.44 13.13
N VAL A 35 0.63 -4.39 12.76
CA VAL A 35 -0.41 -5.23 13.38
C VAL A 35 -0.68 -6.47 12.55
N GLY A 36 -0.74 -7.63 13.21
CA GLY A 36 -0.96 -8.92 12.57
C GLY A 36 0.20 -9.37 11.68
N ASP A 37 1.45 -9.10 12.11
CA ASP A 37 2.63 -9.57 11.39
C ASP A 37 2.74 -11.10 11.50
N GLY A 38 2.43 -11.77 10.39
CA GLY A 38 2.49 -13.21 10.24
C GLY A 38 3.59 -13.62 9.26
N ALA A 39 4.11 -14.83 9.46
CA ALA A 39 4.98 -15.45 8.47
C ALA A 39 4.20 -15.72 7.17
N ILE A 40 4.84 -15.49 6.03
CA ILE A 40 4.33 -15.86 4.71
C ILE A 40 4.95 -17.22 4.36
N ALA A 41 4.14 -18.14 3.86
CA ALA A 41 4.64 -19.40 3.31
C ALA A 41 5.37 -19.12 1.99
N VAL A 42 6.69 -19.05 2.03
CA VAL A 42 7.53 -18.91 0.82
C VAL A 42 7.85 -20.29 0.30
N THR A 43 7.20 -20.67 -0.80
CA THR A 43 7.41 -21.94 -1.49
C THR A 43 8.01 -21.72 -2.89
N PRO A 44 8.65 -22.73 -3.50
CA PRO A 44 9.11 -22.64 -4.88
C PRO A 44 8.00 -22.17 -5.85
N GLN A 45 6.76 -22.63 -5.63
CA GLN A 45 5.60 -22.25 -6.45
C GLN A 45 5.25 -20.77 -6.30
N THR A 46 5.31 -20.21 -5.07
CA THR A 46 5.09 -18.77 -4.88
C THR A 46 6.17 -17.94 -5.55
N MET A 47 7.43 -18.39 -5.49
CA MET A 47 8.55 -17.67 -6.10
C MET A 47 8.45 -17.69 -7.63
N GLU A 48 8.15 -18.87 -8.21
CA GLU A 48 7.91 -19.01 -9.65
C GLU A 48 6.74 -18.14 -10.11
N ALA A 49 5.64 -18.09 -9.35
CA ALA A 49 4.50 -17.25 -9.67
C ALA A 49 4.84 -15.75 -9.66
N LEU A 50 5.66 -15.28 -8.72
CA LEU A 50 6.16 -13.90 -8.72
C LEU A 50 7.08 -13.61 -9.92
N THR A 51 7.99 -14.53 -10.25
CA THR A 51 8.88 -14.40 -11.42
C THR A 51 8.09 -14.38 -12.73
N ARG A 52 7.05 -15.21 -12.84
CA ARG A 52 6.14 -15.19 -14.00
C ARG A 52 5.39 -13.87 -14.09
N LEU A 53 4.82 -13.39 -12.96
CA LEU A 53 4.16 -12.08 -12.91
C LEU A 53 5.12 -10.96 -13.31
N ARG A 54 6.40 -11.06 -12.93
CA ARG A 54 7.45 -10.11 -13.35
C ARG A 54 7.66 -10.13 -14.87
N GLY A 55 7.63 -11.29 -15.51
CA GLY A 55 7.78 -11.45 -16.96
C GLY A 55 6.59 -10.95 -17.79
N GLU A 56 5.42 -10.72 -17.19
CA GLU A 56 4.25 -10.23 -17.91
C GLU A 56 4.44 -8.82 -18.46
N ARG A 57 3.89 -8.56 -19.66
CA ARG A 57 3.66 -7.22 -20.18
C ARG A 57 2.50 -6.59 -19.42
N LYS A 58 2.77 -5.51 -18.69
CA LYS A 58 1.80 -4.87 -17.78
C LYS A 58 1.19 -3.62 -18.39
N PHE A 59 0.11 -3.17 -17.76
CA PHE A 59 -0.68 -1.98 -18.12
C PHE A 59 -1.17 -1.99 -19.58
N VAL A 60 -1.48 -3.18 -20.09
CA VAL A 60 -2.22 -3.38 -21.34
C VAL A 60 -3.72 -3.42 -21.04
N ALA A 61 -4.54 -3.27 -22.08
CA ALA A 61 -5.99 -3.39 -21.95
C ALA A 61 -6.37 -4.73 -21.31
N ASP A 62 -7.22 -4.68 -20.30
CA ASP A 62 -7.74 -5.83 -19.56
C ASP A 62 -9.26 -5.66 -19.42
N GLN A 63 -9.99 -6.46 -20.21
CA GLN A 63 -11.44 -6.42 -20.22
C GLN A 63 -12.06 -6.96 -18.93
N SER A 64 -11.33 -7.79 -18.18
CA SER A 64 -11.83 -8.40 -16.95
C SER A 64 -12.02 -7.40 -15.81
N ASN A 65 -11.30 -6.28 -15.86
CA ASN A 65 -11.39 -5.19 -14.89
C ASN A 65 -11.71 -3.83 -15.52
N LEU A 66 -12.19 -3.83 -16.77
CA LEU A 66 -12.55 -2.64 -17.55
C LEU A 66 -11.41 -1.61 -17.72
N TYR A 67 -10.15 -2.04 -17.63
CA TYR A 67 -9.00 -1.18 -17.87
C TYR A 67 -8.70 -1.13 -19.37
N PHE A 68 -8.69 0.06 -19.97
CA PHE A 68 -8.47 0.24 -21.41
C PHE A 68 -6.99 0.21 -21.82
N GLY A 69 -6.08 0.08 -20.85
CA GLY A 69 -4.64 0.14 -21.08
C GLY A 69 -4.10 1.55 -20.89
N ALA A 70 -2.78 1.64 -20.66
CA ALA A 70 -2.14 2.93 -20.48
C ALA A 70 -2.27 3.81 -21.74
N PRO A 71 -2.40 5.14 -21.58
CA PRO A 71 -2.70 6.06 -22.67
C PRO A 71 -1.62 6.09 -23.77
N ASN A 72 -0.38 5.75 -23.43
CA ASN A 72 0.70 5.57 -24.38
C ASN A 72 1.80 4.66 -23.79
N GLU A 73 2.74 4.27 -24.64
CA GLU A 73 3.83 3.36 -24.29
C GLU A 73 4.77 3.92 -23.22
N THR A 74 4.98 5.24 -23.17
CA THR A 74 5.82 5.88 -22.15
C THR A 74 5.20 5.73 -20.76
N VAL A 75 3.91 6.03 -20.62
CA VAL A 75 3.17 5.84 -19.37
C VAL A 75 3.13 4.36 -18.99
N ARG A 76 2.87 3.48 -19.97
CA ARG A 76 2.85 2.03 -19.76
C ARG A 76 4.16 1.51 -19.19
N LEU A 77 5.29 1.89 -19.79
CA LEU A 77 6.63 1.47 -19.37
C LEU A 77 6.98 2.03 -18.00
N SER A 78 6.62 3.30 -17.73
CA SER A 78 6.82 3.92 -16.42
C SER A 78 6.05 3.18 -15.32
N ALA A 79 4.75 2.96 -15.51
CA ALA A 79 3.90 2.25 -14.56
C ALA A 79 4.34 0.78 -14.38
N GLN A 80 4.67 0.09 -15.47
CA GLN A 80 5.20 -1.26 -15.43
C GLN A 80 6.50 -1.33 -14.62
N ARG A 81 7.41 -0.37 -14.81
CA ARG A 81 8.68 -0.34 -14.07
C ARG A 81 8.47 -0.31 -12.56
N SER A 82 7.47 0.40 -12.06
CA SER A 82 7.16 0.43 -10.62
C SER A 82 6.75 -0.94 -10.08
N VAL A 83 5.93 -1.70 -10.82
CA VAL A 83 5.55 -3.08 -10.43
C VAL A 83 6.73 -4.03 -10.54
N ASP A 84 7.53 -3.89 -11.60
CA ASP A 84 8.68 -4.74 -11.87
C ASP A 84 9.75 -4.59 -10.78
N VAL A 85 10.08 -3.36 -10.37
CA VAL A 85 11.01 -3.08 -9.27
C VAL A 85 10.51 -3.65 -7.94
N LEU A 86 9.20 -3.55 -7.68
CA LEU A 86 8.60 -4.15 -6.50
C LEU A 86 8.77 -5.68 -6.50
N LEU A 87 8.46 -6.34 -7.63
CA LEU A 87 8.60 -7.79 -7.77
C LEU A 87 10.04 -8.25 -7.60
N ASP A 88 11.00 -7.53 -8.18
CA ASP A 88 12.43 -7.83 -8.05
C ASP A 88 12.89 -7.72 -6.57
N SER A 89 12.42 -6.71 -5.85
CA SER A 89 12.68 -6.58 -4.40
C SER A 89 12.04 -7.71 -3.60
N LEU A 90 10.80 -8.09 -3.90
CA LEU A 90 10.12 -9.19 -3.20
C LEU A 90 10.82 -10.53 -3.44
N VAL A 91 11.19 -10.83 -4.69
CA VAL A 91 11.88 -12.08 -5.04
C VAL A 91 13.22 -12.20 -4.32
N SER A 92 13.94 -11.08 -4.13
CA SER A 92 15.24 -11.10 -3.46
C SER A 92 15.18 -11.14 -1.93
N GLU A 93 14.10 -10.63 -1.33
CA GLU A 93 13.99 -10.45 0.13
C GLU A 93 13.08 -11.48 0.82
N LEU A 94 12.01 -11.96 0.16
CA LEU A 94 11.09 -12.95 0.74
C LEU A 94 11.79 -14.20 1.29
N PRO A 95 12.77 -14.82 0.60
CA PRO A 95 13.46 -15.99 1.13
C PRO A 95 14.23 -15.73 2.44
N LYS A 96 14.63 -14.48 2.68
CA LYS A 96 15.44 -14.07 3.84
C LYS A 96 14.57 -13.56 4.99
N ASN A 97 13.44 -12.93 4.66
CA ASN A 97 12.54 -12.30 5.62
C ASN A 97 11.08 -12.51 5.20
N PRO A 98 10.54 -13.73 5.35
CA PRO A 98 9.21 -14.10 4.87
C PRO A 98 8.10 -13.57 5.80
N LYS A 99 7.98 -12.24 5.89
CA LYS A 99 7.03 -11.56 6.78
C LYS A 99 6.04 -10.71 6.01
N ARG A 100 4.79 -10.69 6.49
CA ARG A 100 3.74 -9.80 6.00
C ARG A 100 4.16 -8.34 6.11
N SER A 101 4.71 -7.93 7.25
CA SER A 101 5.20 -6.56 7.48
C SER A 101 6.22 -6.11 6.44
N MET A 102 7.16 -7.00 6.07
CA MET A 102 8.16 -6.73 5.04
C MET A 102 7.51 -6.47 3.68
N VAL A 103 6.59 -7.33 3.25
CA VAL A 103 5.87 -7.16 1.97
C VAL A 103 5.10 -5.85 1.94
N LEU A 104 4.39 -5.52 3.02
CA LEU A 104 3.63 -4.28 3.11
C LEU A 104 4.51 -3.03 3.17
N ALA A 105 5.69 -3.12 3.78
CA ALA A 105 6.69 -2.06 3.72
C ALA A 105 7.17 -1.83 2.28
N LYS A 106 7.39 -2.90 1.49
CA LYS A 106 7.72 -2.78 0.06
C LYS A 106 6.58 -2.19 -0.76
N PHE A 107 5.34 -2.58 -0.48
CA PHE A 107 4.17 -1.99 -1.13
C PHE A 107 4.11 -0.49 -0.86
N LYS A 108 4.28 -0.08 0.39
CA LYS A 108 4.28 1.32 0.80
C LYS A 108 5.32 2.13 0.04
N ALA A 109 6.57 1.65 -0.02
CA ALA A 109 7.63 2.30 -0.79
C ALA A 109 7.32 2.38 -2.29
N ALA A 110 6.74 1.33 -2.87
CA ALA A 110 6.34 1.31 -4.28
C ALA A 110 5.20 2.31 -4.57
N MET A 111 4.22 2.41 -3.66
CA MET A 111 3.12 3.38 -3.74
C MET A 111 3.58 4.84 -3.57
N GLU A 112 4.55 5.09 -2.69
CA GLU A 112 5.15 6.43 -2.50
C GLU A 112 5.95 6.87 -3.73
N SER A 113 6.57 5.92 -4.45
CA SER A 113 7.36 6.19 -5.65
C SER A 113 6.58 6.11 -6.97
N PHE A 114 5.30 5.71 -6.93
CA PHE A 114 4.45 5.63 -8.10
C PHE A 114 4.02 7.03 -8.55
N SER A 115 4.73 7.58 -9.54
CA SER A 115 4.60 8.96 -9.98
C SER A 115 3.52 9.21 -11.04
N VAL A 116 2.83 8.16 -11.51
CA VAL A 116 1.75 8.33 -12.49
C VAL A 116 0.52 8.90 -11.80
N SER A 117 0.13 10.11 -12.21
CA SER A 117 -0.96 10.89 -11.60
C SER A 117 -2.34 10.40 -12.01
N GLU A 118 -2.46 9.76 -13.16
CA GLU A 118 -3.73 9.33 -13.74
C GLU A 118 -4.43 8.28 -12.87
N SER A 119 -5.73 8.47 -12.71
CA SER A 119 -6.55 7.66 -11.80
C SER A 119 -6.58 6.19 -12.22
N GLU A 120 -6.70 5.92 -13.52
CA GLU A 120 -6.82 4.55 -14.04
C GLU A 120 -5.54 3.74 -13.82
N GLU A 121 -4.35 4.32 -14.04
CA GLU A 121 -3.07 3.64 -13.79
C GLU A 121 -2.86 3.37 -12.30
N ARG A 122 -3.33 4.26 -11.43
CA ARG A 122 -3.29 4.02 -9.98
C ARG A 122 -4.19 2.86 -9.59
N ASP A 123 -5.39 2.77 -10.12
CA ASP A 123 -6.30 1.64 -9.89
C ASP A 123 -5.70 0.34 -10.44
N GLN A 124 -5.14 0.37 -11.64
CA GLN A 124 -4.47 -0.78 -12.23
C GLN A 124 -3.22 -1.21 -11.44
N PHE A 125 -2.48 -0.27 -10.86
CA PHE A 125 -1.36 -0.58 -9.99
C PHE A 125 -1.82 -1.35 -8.74
N LEU A 126 -2.94 -0.96 -8.13
CA LEU A 126 -3.53 -1.70 -7.01
C LEU A 126 -3.96 -3.11 -7.40
N VAL A 127 -4.47 -3.32 -8.62
CA VAL A 127 -4.77 -4.67 -9.13
C VAL A 127 -3.51 -5.55 -9.13
N TYR A 128 -2.35 -5.04 -9.52
CA TYR A 128 -1.09 -5.79 -9.43
C TYR A 128 -0.67 -6.07 -7.99
N LEU A 129 -0.82 -5.13 -7.06
CA LEU A 129 -0.56 -5.37 -5.63
C LEU A 129 -1.48 -6.47 -5.07
N GLN A 130 -2.76 -6.49 -5.45
CA GLN A 130 -3.70 -7.57 -5.09
C GLN A 130 -3.30 -8.91 -5.72
N ARG A 131 -2.80 -8.93 -6.96
CA ARG A 131 -2.28 -10.16 -7.60
C ARG A 131 -1.09 -10.71 -6.83
N ILE A 132 -0.16 -9.85 -6.41
CA ILE A 132 0.98 -10.24 -5.56
C ILE A 132 0.49 -10.81 -4.23
N MET A 133 -0.45 -10.15 -3.56
CA MET A 133 -1.03 -10.65 -2.31
C MET A 133 -1.68 -12.02 -2.48
N ARG A 134 -2.43 -12.24 -3.57
CA ARG A 134 -3.01 -13.56 -3.89
C ARG A 134 -1.93 -14.64 -4.06
N VAL A 135 -0.84 -14.33 -4.77
CA VAL A 135 0.31 -15.25 -4.91
C VAL A 135 0.91 -15.61 -3.55
N LEU A 136 0.99 -14.64 -2.63
CA LEU A 136 1.57 -14.81 -1.30
C LEU A 136 0.57 -15.33 -0.25
N GLY A 137 -0.67 -15.63 -0.62
CA GLY A 137 -1.71 -16.04 0.33
C GLY A 137 -2.08 -14.97 1.37
N MET A 138 -1.88 -13.69 1.06
CA MET A 138 -2.17 -12.58 1.94
C MET A 138 -3.64 -12.11 1.77
N PRO A 139 -4.50 -12.23 2.80
CA PRO A 139 -5.92 -11.91 2.67
C PRO A 139 -6.21 -10.40 2.67
N SER A 140 -5.33 -9.58 3.25
CA SER A 140 -5.57 -8.14 3.41
C SER A 140 -4.28 -7.34 3.53
N SER A 141 -4.30 -6.11 3.01
CA SER A 141 -3.23 -5.12 3.16
C SER A 141 -3.36 -4.30 4.45
N GLY A 142 -4.38 -4.56 5.28
CA GLY A 142 -4.66 -3.79 6.49
C GLY A 142 -4.93 -2.31 6.18
N GLU A 143 -5.85 -2.03 5.23
CA GLU A 143 -6.21 -0.69 4.74
C GLU A 143 -5.12 0.10 4.00
N LEU A 144 -3.86 -0.39 3.94
CA LEU A 144 -2.75 0.34 3.30
C LEU A 144 -3.10 0.86 1.89
N MET A 145 -3.66 0.00 1.04
CA MET A 145 -4.02 0.32 -0.34
C MET A 145 -5.18 1.31 -0.43
N ASN A 146 -6.19 1.18 0.46
CA ASN A 146 -7.32 2.09 0.53
C ASN A 146 -6.88 3.49 0.95
N VAL A 147 -6.05 3.58 1.99
CA VAL A 147 -5.51 4.85 2.49
C VAL A 147 -4.69 5.55 1.40
N TRP A 148 -3.85 4.82 0.68
CA TRP A 148 -3.09 5.42 -0.44
C TRP A 148 -3.99 5.91 -1.58
N ARG A 149 -5.07 5.18 -1.87
CA ARG A 149 -5.95 5.49 -3.00
C ARG A 149 -6.93 6.63 -2.72
N TYR A 150 -7.51 6.64 -1.52
CA TYR A 150 -8.64 7.48 -1.16
C TYR A 150 -8.33 8.47 -0.02
N GLY A 151 -7.21 8.31 0.68
CA GLY A 151 -6.76 9.19 1.75
C GLY A 151 -7.30 8.84 3.14
N PHE A 152 -8.13 7.80 3.28
CA PHE A 152 -8.70 7.35 4.56
C PHE A 152 -8.98 5.83 4.56
N PRO A 153 -9.03 5.18 5.74
CA PRO A 153 -9.42 3.78 5.87
C PRO A 153 -10.94 3.60 5.80
N TYR A 154 -11.42 2.43 5.37
CA TYR A 154 -12.87 2.10 5.43
C TYR A 154 -13.26 1.24 6.65
N GLY A 155 -12.28 0.63 7.33
CA GLY A 155 -12.52 -0.38 8.38
C GLY A 155 -12.36 0.09 9.83
N TRP A 156 -12.84 1.27 10.23
CA TRP A 156 -12.69 1.74 11.62
C TRP A 156 -13.65 1.12 12.64
N PHE A 157 -14.78 0.55 12.21
CA PHE A 157 -15.92 0.25 13.10
C PHE A 157 -16.69 -1.05 12.79
N PHE A 158 -16.03 -2.10 12.30
CA PHE A 158 -16.66 -3.42 12.15
C PHE A 158 -15.75 -4.53 12.69
#